data_AF-D1YWF6-F1
#
_entry.id   AF-D1YWF6-F1
#
_cell.length_a   1.000
_cell.length_b   1.000
_cell.length_c   1.000
_cell.angle_alpha   90.00
_cell.angle_beta   90.00
_cell.angle_gamma   90.00
#
_symmetry.space_group_name_H-M   'P 1'
#
loop_
_entity.id
_entity.type
_entity.pdbx_description
1 polymer ?
#
loop_
_entity_poly.entity_id
_entity_poly.type
_entity_poly.pdbx_seq_one_letter_code
_entity_poly.pdbx_strand_id
1 'polypeptide(L)'
;MDVLRGSGLFKPRVFKSNGLEAYHLISDEGGSFLYEGRIDYSDAELFNDEQGKAYYLVTTDIGGPSKYYVEVEPVGKPIPAVHKEKEKSISDLVKTTPEEQAPGAPVPEPSPEPAIKPEVSKEPEAAPTPAIAPMPVDTGTKGVPKETCFETPEQPPEEKPSTTEEAQAAVKAMASLGENRPHKKSKVPLILALLVIALIVAGAAIAVYRPGLISGLPFIGQATPTPTPEPTVTPTPEPTVTPTPTPSPTTLPGGGDIYRNLLTIAPAINASDPAVTGYVANNSNQTGTSYGQLAKVCDLFDAVNKRWSLVNGNDTAPQSLNKSVETMEGSMMDYSVLMASLAEAEGMDARIVAVYNEGMSSYVYYPEIKVAPNDSDYNDALVYLKARYDIENPYGHADGIVHWLSLSLNNTPGGYVDTKFAYTVNSKSEITGV
;
A
#
# COMPACT_ATOMS: atom_id res chain seq x y z
N MET A 1 13.10 4.26 32.40
CA MET A 1 14.00 3.49 31.52
C MET A 1 15.08 4.45 31.08
N ASP A 2 16.36 4.11 31.22
CA ASP A 2 17.44 4.90 30.61
C ASP A 2 17.48 4.56 29.12
N VAL A 3 16.97 5.47 28.29
CA VAL A 3 16.73 5.27 26.83
C VAL A 3 17.98 5.61 25.99
N LEU A 4 19.07 6.07 26.60
CA LEU A 4 20.27 6.53 25.89
C LEU A 4 21.50 5.71 26.29
N ARG A 5 22.26 5.21 25.31
CA ARG A 5 23.63 4.71 25.50
C ARG A 5 24.61 5.55 24.68
N GLY A 6 25.07 6.64 25.30
CA GLY A 6 26.16 7.46 24.78
C GLY A 6 26.67 8.37 25.90
N SER A 7 27.99 8.47 26.08
CA SER A 7 28.62 9.36 27.07
C SER A 7 28.92 10.74 26.45
N GLY A 8 27.90 11.33 25.82
CA GLY A 8 28.07 12.52 24.98
C GLY A 8 27.92 13.85 25.71
N LEU A 9 28.62 14.86 25.18
CA LEU A 9 28.52 16.28 25.58
C LEU A 9 27.20 16.94 25.15
N PHE A 10 26.46 16.30 24.24
CA PHE A 10 25.19 16.80 23.70
C PHE A 10 24.07 15.80 23.99
N LYS A 11 22.87 16.32 24.22
CA LYS A 11 21.67 15.49 24.39
C LYS A 11 20.81 15.62 23.13
N PRO A 12 20.37 14.49 22.53
CA PRO A 12 19.38 14.55 21.46
C PRO A 12 18.17 15.36 21.91
N ARG A 13 17.68 16.22 21.03
CA ARG A 13 16.52 17.04 21.32
C ARG A 13 15.30 16.14 21.38
N VAL A 14 14.69 16.09 22.54
CA VAL A 14 13.51 15.28 22.79
C VAL A 14 12.27 16.15 22.59
N PHE A 15 11.48 15.80 21.60
CA PHE A 15 10.18 16.39 21.36
C PHE A 15 9.13 15.62 22.17
N LYS A 16 8.25 16.34 22.84
CA LYS A 16 7.10 15.72 23.51
C LYS A 16 5.99 15.53 22.51
N SER A 17 5.83 14.30 22.04
CA SER A 17 4.69 13.87 21.24
C SER A 17 3.79 13.01 22.13
N ASN A 18 2.54 13.43 22.37
CA ASN A 18 1.58 12.65 23.17
C ASN A 18 2.04 12.28 24.60
N GLY A 19 2.92 13.09 25.21
CA GLY A 19 3.47 12.81 26.54
C GLY A 19 4.59 11.77 26.56
N LEU A 20 4.99 11.25 25.39
CA LEU A 20 6.15 10.40 25.20
C LEU A 20 7.31 11.20 24.61
N GLU A 21 8.53 10.72 24.88
CA GLU A 21 9.77 11.30 24.36
C GLU A 21 10.01 10.77 22.93
N ALA A 22 10.01 11.68 21.95
CA ALA A 22 10.25 11.37 20.54
C ALA A 22 11.47 12.16 20.02
N TYR A 23 12.16 11.60 19.02
CA TYR A 23 13.28 12.24 18.34
C TYR A 23 12.85 12.73 16.97
N HIS A 24 13.24 13.95 16.58
CA HIS A 24 13.06 14.41 15.20
C HIS A 24 14.21 13.88 14.34
N LEU A 25 13.90 12.97 13.42
CA LEU A 25 14.86 12.37 12.50
C LEU A 25 14.73 13.01 11.12
N ILE A 26 15.87 13.33 10.53
CA ILE A 26 15.99 13.85 9.16
C ILE A 26 16.78 12.83 8.34
N SER A 27 16.21 12.38 7.22
CA SER A 27 16.86 11.48 6.26
C SER A 27 17.87 12.23 5.40
N ASP A 28 18.78 11.50 4.77
CA ASP A 28 19.72 12.00 3.76
C ASP A 28 19.05 12.46 2.46
N GLU A 29 17.74 12.22 2.29
CA GLU A 29 16.93 12.75 1.20
C GLU A 29 16.15 14.02 1.60
N GLY A 30 16.30 14.49 2.85
CA GLY A 30 15.63 15.69 3.36
C GLY A 30 14.20 15.47 3.85
N GLY A 31 13.69 14.24 3.82
CA GLY A 31 12.46 13.87 4.53
C GLY A 31 12.68 13.86 6.04
N SER A 32 11.68 14.27 6.84
CA SER A 32 11.77 14.23 8.29
C SER A 32 10.54 13.61 8.95
N PHE A 33 10.72 12.97 10.12
CA PHE A 33 9.65 12.35 10.89
C PHE A 33 9.98 12.31 12.39
N LEU A 34 8.97 12.12 13.23
CA LEU A 34 9.14 11.88 14.66
C LEU A 34 9.29 10.39 14.91
N TYR A 35 10.32 10.02 15.67
CA TYR A 35 10.64 8.64 16.01
C TYR A 35 10.55 8.42 17.52
N GLU A 36 9.64 7.53 17.91
CA GLU A 36 9.47 7.07 19.28
C GLU A 36 10.15 5.70 19.43
N GLY A 37 11.43 5.70 19.82
CA GLY A 37 12.20 4.47 19.94
C GLY A 37 13.61 4.70 20.44
N ARG A 38 14.42 3.63 20.50
CA ARG A 38 15.82 3.75 20.90
C ARG A 38 16.65 4.24 19.71
N ILE A 39 17.53 5.19 19.99
CA ILE A 39 18.55 5.65 19.04
C ILE A 39 19.93 5.35 19.62
N ASP A 40 20.75 4.65 18.83
CA ASP A 40 22.17 4.55 19.09
C ASP A 40 22.88 5.66 18.33
N TYR A 41 23.70 6.45 19.02
CA TYR A 41 24.44 7.57 18.46
C TYR A 41 25.90 7.54 18.90
N SER A 42 26.77 8.11 18.07
CA SER A 42 28.22 8.17 18.32
C SER A 42 28.71 9.61 18.34
N ASP A 43 29.44 9.98 19.39
CA ASP A 43 30.09 11.30 19.51
C ASP A 43 31.16 11.56 18.45
N ALA A 44 31.63 10.50 17.77
CA ALA A 44 32.59 10.62 16.68
C ALA A 44 31.98 11.23 15.41
N GLU A 45 30.65 11.31 15.33
CA GLU A 45 29.90 11.70 14.13
C GLU A 45 28.91 12.83 14.45
N LEU A 46 29.41 13.89 15.10
CA LEU A 46 28.68 15.15 15.27
C LEU A 46 28.88 16.04 14.04
N PHE A 47 27.78 16.55 13.51
CA PHE A 47 27.76 17.46 12.37
C PHE A 47 27.10 18.77 12.75
N ASN A 48 27.45 19.87 12.08
CA ASN A 48 26.74 21.14 12.21
C ASN A 48 26.15 21.56 10.86
N ASP A 49 25.01 22.26 10.87
CA ASP A 49 24.51 23.00 9.71
C ASP A 49 25.04 24.45 9.67
N GLU A 50 24.74 25.16 8.57
CA GLU A 50 25.08 26.57 8.38
C GLU A 50 24.50 27.50 9.47
N GLN A 51 23.44 27.08 10.16
CA GLN A 51 22.81 27.79 11.27
C GLN A 51 23.47 27.47 12.62
N GLY A 52 24.46 26.58 12.65
CA GLY A 52 25.18 26.16 13.84
C GLY A 52 24.42 25.15 14.72
N LYS A 53 23.33 24.54 14.20
CA LYS A 53 22.66 23.43 14.88
C LYS A 53 23.46 22.16 14.67
N ALA A 54 23.54 21.35 15.72
CA ALA A 54 24.31 20.13 15.72
C ALA A 54 23.40 18.91 15.52
N TYR A 55 23.91 17.89 14.82
CA TYR A 55 23.22 16.64 14.53
C TYR A 55 24.12 15.44 14.79
N TYR A 56 23.56 14.36 15.36
CA TYR A 56 24.22 13.06 15.36
C TYR A 56 23.76 12.22 14.19
N LEU A 57 24.67 11.47 13.58
CA LEU A 57 24.28 10.32 12.78
C LEU A 57 23.74 9.24 13.70
N VAL A 58 22.54 8.76 13.42
CA VAL A 58 21.91 7.66 14.15
C VAL A 58 21.59 6.52 13.20
N THR A 59 21.83 5.32 13.68
CA THR A 59 21.32 4.08 13.08
C THR A 59 20.10 3.66 13.88
N THR A 60 18.98 3.52 13.20
CA THR A 60 17.73 3.03 13.80
C THR A 60 17.54 1.56 13.46
N ASP A 61 16.86 0.83 14.34
CA ASP A 61 16.48 -0.56 14.11
C ASP A 61 15.43 -0.72 12.99
N ILE A 62 14.89 0.41 12.48
CA ILE A 62 13.89 0.46 11.42
C ILE A 62 14.58 0.46 10.05
N GLY A 63 14.33 -0.58 9.26
CA GLY A 63 14.33 -0.49 7.80
C GLY A 63 15.68 -0.56 7.07
N GLY A 64 16.71 -1.17 7.66
CA GLY A 64 18.02 -1.35 7.00
C GLY A 64 19.00 -0.20 7.29
N PRO A 65 20.16 -0.15 6.61
CA PRO A 65 21.24 0.79 6.93
C PRO A 65 20.95 2.20 6.40
N SER A 66 19.82 2.79 6.78
CA SER A 66 19.49 4.17 6.48
C SER A 66 20.14 5.09 7.52
N LYS A 67 20.74 6.18 7.04
CA LYS A 67 21.44 7.16 7.86
C LYS A 67 20.48 8.29 8.19
N TYR A 68 20.17 8.46 9.47
CA TYR A 68 19.34 9.57 9.93
C TYR A 68 20.15 10.54 10.77
N TYR A 69 19.71 11.80 10.77
CA TYR A 69 20.28 12.87 11.56
C TYR A 69 19.28 13.27 12.65
N VAL A 70 19.72 13.34 13.91
CA VAL A 70 18.90 13.84 15.03
C VAL A 70 19.43 15.18 15.51
N GLU A 71 18.58 16.20 15.61
CA GLU A 71 18.95 17.51 16.16
C GLU A 71 19.33 17.36 17.65
N VAL A 72 20.41 18.02 18.11
CA VAL A 72 20.86 17.95 19.50
C VAL A 72 20.91 19.32 20.15
N GLU A 73 20.60 19.38 21.45
CA GLU A 73 20.77 20.59 22.24
C GLU A 73 22.14 20.57 22.95
N PRO A 74 22.93 21.67 22.88
CA PRO A 74 24.21 21.75 23.56
C PRO A 74 24.02 21.77 25.08
N VAL A 75 24.69 20.85 25.79
CA VAL A 75 24.73 20.83 27.25
C VAL A 75 26.06 21.40 27.73
N GLY A 76 26.14 22.73 27.87
CA GLY A 76 27.32 23.41 28.44
C GLY A 76 28.30 24.01 27.42
N LYS A 77 29.61 23.75 27.61
CA LYS A 77 30.76 24.46 27.00
C LYS A 77 30.73 24.51 25.44
N PRO A 78 31.41 25.50 24.82
CA PRO A 78 31.39 25.72 23.37
C PRO A 78 31.88 24.50 22.57
N ILE A 79 31.24 24.33 21.41
CA ILE A 79 31.42 23.26 20.44
C ILE A 79 32.90 23.20 19.99
N PRO A 80 33.60 22.06 20.10
CA PRO A 80 34.93 21.90 19.51
C PRO A 80 34.86 22.00 17.98
N ALA A 81 35.84 22.64 17.35
CA ALA A 81 35.84 22.89 15.91
C ALA A 81 35.78 21.58 15.08
N VAL A 82 34.75 21.45 14.24
CA VAL A 82 34.46 20.26 13.41
C VAL A 82 35.13 20.37 12.02
N HIS A 83 35.36 19.23 11.37
CA HIS A 83 35.93 19.11 10.02
C HIS A 83 35.04 19.77 8.94
N LYS A 84 35.54 20.86 8.33
CA LYS A 84 34.82 21.73 7.37
C LYS A 84 34.28 21.09 6.09
N GLU A 85 34.78 19.93 5.65
CA GLU A 85 34.35 19.33 4.37
C GLU A 85 32.95 18.69 4.41
N LYS A 86 32.41 18.39 5.60
CA LYS A 86 31.11 17.71 5.76
C LYS A 86 29.93 18.64 6.10
N GLU A 87 30.20 19.90 6.43
CA GLU A 87 29.22 20.93 6.86
C GLU A 87 28.28 21.36 5.70
N LYS A 88 28.79 21.32 4.46
CA LYS A 88 28.03 21.71 3.27
C LYS A 88 26.93 20.72 2.90
N SER A 89 27.17 19.42 3.10
CA SER A 89 26.23 18.37 2.68
C SER A 89 24.94 18.35 3.49
N ILE A 90 24.98 18.73 4.78
CA ILE A 90 23.80 18.72 5.66
C ILE A 90 23.00 20.01 5.51
N SER A 91 23.68 21.12 5.29
CA SER A 91 23.04 22.41 5.04
C SER A 91 22.14 22.39 3.81
N ASP A 92 22.52 21.61 2.78
CA ASP A 92 21.69 21.40 1.60
C ASP A 92 20.45 20.52 1.87
N LEU A 93 20.51 19.62 2.86
CA LEU A 93 19.40 18.74 3.27
C LEU A 93 18.39 19.42 4.19
N VAL A 94 18.86 20.33 5.05
CA VAL A 94 17.97 21.06 5.98
C VAL A 94 17.16 22.13 5.22
N LYS A 95 17.75 22.76 4.19
CA LYS A 95 17.09 23.82 3.40
C LYS A 95 15.85 23.36 2.62
N THR A 96 15.69 22.06 2.36
CA THR A 96 14.52 21.51 1.67
C THR A 96 13.33 21.27 2.59
N THR A 97 13.51 21.40 3.91
CA THR A 97 12.44 21.21 4.91
C THR A 97 11.84 22.57 5.30
N PRO A 98 10.52 22.82 5.13
CA PRO A 98 9.88 24.05 5.60
C PRO A 98 9.92 24.15 7.14
N GLU A 99 10.50 25.23 7.68
CA GLU A 99 10.62 25.49 9.11
C GLU A 99 9.27 25.98 9.70
N GLU A 100 8.61 25.14 10.50
CA GLU A 100 7.41 25.52 11.26
C GLU A 100 7.82 26.23 12.57
N GLN A 101 7.71 27.56 12.61
CA GLN A 101 7.95 28.35 13.83
C GLN A 101 6.78 28.23 14.82
N ALA A 102 7.04 27.67 16.00
CA ALA A 102 6.09 27.66 17.11
C ALA A 102 6.09 29.02 17.86
N PRO A 103 4.94 29.72 17.99
CA PRO A 103 4.84 30.89 18.86
C PRO A 103 4.63 30.47 20.32
N GLY A 104 5.46 31.00 21.22
CA GLY A 104 5.33 30.81 22.66
C GLY A 104 4.08 31.51 23.22
N ALA A 105 3.18 30.73 23.81
CA ALA A 105 2.07 31.23 24.62
C ALA A 105 2.32 30.96 26.12
N PRO A 106 1.88 31.85 27.03
CA PRO A 106 2.13 31.73 28.46
C PRO A 106 1.22 30.67 29.10
N VAL A 107 1.79 29.95 30.07
CA VAL A 107 1.15 28.93 30.91
C VAL A 107 0.03 29.58 31.74
N PRO A 108 -1.23 29.11 31.69
CA PRO A 108 -2.26 29.54 32.61
C PRO A 108 -2.12 28.83 33.96
N GLU A 109 -2.28 29.60 35.05
CA GLU A 109 -2.34 29.13 36.43
C GLU A 109 -3.45 28.07 36.63
N PRO A 110 -3.23 27.07 37.51
CA PRO A 110 -4.23 26.06 37.80
C PRO A 110 -5.37 26.64 38.65
N SER A 111 -6.59 26.50 38.13
CA SER A 111 -7.85 26.74 38.84
C SER A 111 -8.06 25.68 39.95
N PRO A 112 -8.55 26.04 41.14
CA PRO A 112 -8.71 25.09 42.24
C PRO A 112 -9.86 24.10 42.03
N GLU A 113 -9.56 22.81 42.22
CA GLU A 113 -10.53 21.71 42.26
C GLU A 113 -11.54 21.85 43.41
N PRO A 114 -12.83 21.53 43.19
CA PRO A 114 -13.81 21.42 44.26
C PRO A 114 -13.72 20.07 44.97
N ALA A 115 -13.74 20.11 46.30
CA ALA A 115 -13.69 18.96 47.20
C ALA A 115 -14.85 17.98 46.97
N ILE A 116 -14.52 16.73 46.62
CA ILE A 116 -15.47 15.60 46.58
C ILE A 116 -15.55 14.96 47.97
N LYS A 117 -16.77 14.88 48.49
CA LYS A 117 -17.16 14.21 49.75
C LYS A 117 -17.10 12.68 49.56
N PRO A 118 -16.61 11.89 50.54
CA PRO A 118 -16.55 10.44 50.39
C PRO A 118 -17.94 9.82 50.59
N GLU A 119 -18.41 9.09 49.58
CA GLU A 119 -19.61 8.26 49.64
C GLU A 119 -19.21 6.83 50.02
N VAL A 120 -19.93 6.29 51.01
CA VAL A 120 -19.70 5.01 51.66
C VAL A 120 -20.10 3.87 50.71
N SER A 121 -19.11 3.12 50.21
CA SER A 121 -19.33 1.89 49.44
C SER A 121 -19.57 0.71 50.38
N LYS A 122 -20.67 -0.01 50.16
CA LYS A 122 -21.03 -1.24 50.86
C LYS A 122 -20.32 -2.44 50.24
N GLU A 123 -19.72 -3.21 51.14
CA GLU A 123 -19.12 -4.52 51.00
C GLU A 123 -20.10 -5.56 50.37
N PRO A 124 -19.71 -6.29 49.31
CA PRO A 124 -20.43 -7.46 48.86
C PRO A 124 -19.88 -8.74 49.50
N GLU A 125 -20.82 -9.48 50.06
CA GLU A 125 -20.74 -10.77 50.74
C GLU A 125 -20.13 -11.87 49.86
N ALA A 126 -19.21 -12.65 50.44
CA ALA A 126 -18.47 -13.73 49.80
C ALA A 126 -19.36 -14.96 49.48
N ALA A 127 -19.31 -15.43 48.24
CA ALA A 127 -19.85 -16.72 47.83
C ALA A 127 -18.79 -17.85 47.98
N PRO A 128 -19.17 -19.07 48.39
CA PRO A 128 -18.23 -20.12 48.72
C PRO A 128 -17.69 -20.90 47.50
N THR A 129 -16.41 -21.26 47.60
CA THR A 129 -15.62 -22.12 46.72
C THR A 129 -16.18 -23.55 46.64
N PRO A 130 -16.27 -24.20 45.45
CA PRO A 130 -16.51 -25.63 45.38
C PRO A 130 -15.20 -26.41 45.49
N ALA A 131 -15.25 -27.47 46.31
CA ALA A 131 -14.15 -28.38 46.60
C ALA A 131 -13.75 -29.25 45.39
N ILE A 132 -12.45 -29.33 45.14
CA ILE A 132 -11.83 -30.26 44.18
C ILE A 132 -11.62 -31.61 44.88
N ALA A 133 -12.23 -32.67 44.35
CA ALA A 133 -11.95 -34.05 44.76
C ALA A 133 -10.71 -34.60 44.04
N PRO A 134 -9.89 -35.45 44.69
CA PRO A 134 -8.67 -35.98 44.09
C PRO A 134 -8.95 -37.12 43.10
N MET A 135 -8.29 -37.08 41.96
CA MET A 135 -8.22 -38.22 41.03
C MET A 135 -7.27 -39.30 41.57
N PRO A 136 -7.59 -40.61 41.43
CA PRO A 136 -6.64 -41.66 41.72
C PRO A 136 -5.69 -41.88 40.54
N VAL A 137 -4.41 -42.02 40.88
CA VAL A 137 -3.36 -42.60 40.05
C VAL A 137 -3.61 -44.11 39.98
N ASP A 138 -3.71 -44.67 38.78
CA ASP A 138 -3.62 -46.11 38.60
C ASP A 138 -2.57 -46.47 37.54
N THR A 139 -1.76 -47.46 37.93
CA THR A 139 -0.57 -47.95 37.27
C THR A 139 -0.87 -49.28 36.58
N GLY A 140 -0.66 -49.33 35.27
CA GLY A 140 0.00 -50.48 34.64
C GLY A 140 -0.84 -51.51 33.88
N THR A 141 -0.29 -51.82 32.70
CA THR A 141 -0.12 -53.17 32.08
C THR A 141 -1.21 -53.76 31.18
N LYS A 142 -0.80 -53.92 29.91
CA LYS A 142 -1.06 -54.99 28.90
C LYS A 142 -2.48 -55.59 28.78
N GLY A 143 -3.01 -55.49 27.55
CA GLY A 143 -3.99 -56.45 27.01
C GLY A 143 -4.54 -56.04 25.64
N VAL A 144 -4.12 -56.75 24.58
CA VAL A 144 -4.90 -56.98 23.34
C VAL A 144 -5.99 -58.02 23.72
N PRO A 145 -7.29 -58.01 23.30
CA PRO A 145 -7.74 -57.97 21.89
C PRO A 145 -9.17 -57.37 21.58
N LYS A 146 -9.52 -57.43 20.27
CA LYS A 146 -10.84 -57.68 19.65
C LYS A 146 -11.84 -56.53 19.36
N GLU A 147 -12.05 -56.39 18.04
CA GLU A 147 -13.31 -56.21 17.29
C GLU A 147 -14.59 -55.85 18.04
N THR A 148 -15.24 -54.77 17.61
CA THR A 148 -16.70 -54.60 17.41
C THR A 148 -16.89 -53.33 16.56
N CYS A 149 -17.29 -53.46 15.30
CA CYS A 149 -18.68 -53.31 14.82
C CYS A 149 -19.35 -51.99 15.23
N PHE A 150 -19.32 -51.00 14.32
CA PHE A 150 -20.37 -49.99 14.22
C PHE A 150 -20.91 -50.01 12.80
N GLU A 151 -22.16 -50.45 12.68
CA GLU A 151 -22.98 -50.37 11.47
C GLU A 151 -23.18 -48.90 11.09
N THR A 152 -22.90 -48.59 9.83
CA THR A 152 -23.32 -47.34 9.18
C THR A 152 -24.60 -47.65 8.40
N PRO A 153 -25.70 -46.87 8.51
CA PRO A 153 -26.92 -47.16 7.80
C PRO A 153 -26.74 -46.98 6.29
N GLU A 154 -27.17 -47.98 5.51
CA GLU A 154 -27.29 -47.94 4.06
C GLU A 154 -28.17 -46.77 3.61
N GLN A 155 -27.61 -45.89 2.76
CA GLN A 155 -28.38 -44.99 1.90
C GLN A 155 -28.58 -45.67 0.53
N PRO A 156 -29.76 -45.56 -0.10
CA PRO A 156 -30.05 -46.24 -1.36
C PRO A 156 -29.27 -45.60 -2.53
N PRO A 157 -28.99 -46.37 -3.60
CA PRO A 157 -28.12 -45.92 -4.69
C PRO A 157 -28.82 -44.87 -5.54
N GLU A 158 -28.25 -43.65 -5.56
CA GLU A 158 -28.61 -42.60 -6.49
C GLU A 158 -27.89 -42.87 -7.83
N GLU A 159 -28.66 -43.24 -8.85
CA GLU A 159 -28.19 -43.36 -10.24
C GLU A 159 -27.72 -42.00 -10.76
N LYS A 160 -26.40 -41.84 -10.95
CA LYS A 160 -25.83 -40.75 -11.74
C LYS A 160 -25.95 -41.09 -13.24
N PRO A 161 -26.50 -40.20 -14.09
CA PRO A 161 -26.35 -40.34 -15.53
C PRO A 161 -24.89 -40.04 -15.92
N SER A 162 -24.30 -40.99 -16.64
CA SER A 162 -23.03 -40.86 -17.35
C SER A 162 -23.21 -39.92 -18.55
N THR A 163 -22.64 -38.72 -18.49
CA THR A 163 -22.49 -37.82 -19.65
C THR A 163 -21.03 -37.43 -19.87
N THR A 164 -20.21 -38.45 -20.13
CA THR A 164 -18.86 -38.27 -20.69
C THR A 164 -18.91 -37.81 -22.16
N GLU A 165 -20.04 -38.01 -22.85
CA GLU A 165 -20.20 -37.67 -24.26
C GLU A 165 -20.58 -36.19 -24.50
N GLU A 166 -21.37 -35.56 -23.62
CA GLU A 166 -21.72 -34.13 -23.75
C GLU A 166 -20.56 -33.20 -23.33
N ALA A 167 -19.76 -33.59 -22.33
CA ALA A 167 -18.56 -32.84 -21.97
C ALA A 167 -17.49 -32.91 -23.07
N GLN A 168 -17.35 -34.06 -23.76
CA GLN A 168 -16.44 -34.17 -24.90
C GLN A 168 -16.97 -33.47 -26.16
N ALA A 169 -18.29 -33.37 -26.35
CA ALA A 169 -18.88 -32.57 -27.43
C ALA A 169 -18.67 -31.06 -27.22
N ALA A 170 -18.77 -30.57 -25.98
CA ALA A 170 -18.53 -29.15 -25.65
C ALA A 170 -17.05 -28.75 -25.80
N VAL A 171 -16.11 -29.60 -25.38
CA VAL A 171 -14.66 -29.36 -25.56
C VAL A 171 -14.26 -29.41 -27.04
N LYS A 172 -14.90 -30.28 -27.84
CA LYS A 172 -14.65 -30.37 -29.29
C LYS A 172 -15.27 -29.21 -30.08
N ALA A 173 -16.35 -28.60 -29.59
CA ALA A 173 -16.93 -27.39 -30.17
C ALA A 173 -16.02 -26.16 -29.97
N MET A 174 -15.38 -26.02 -28.81
CA MET A 174 -14.48 -24.89 -28.53
C MET A 174 -13.10 -25.01 -29.21
N ALA A 175 -12.61 -26.23 -29.45
CA ALA A 175 -11.36 -26.44 -30.19
C ALA A 175 -11.46 -26.15 -31.71
N SER A 176 -12.66 -26.03 -32.27
CA SER A 176 -12.88 -25.77 -33.71
C SER A 176 -12.95 -24.28 -34.10
N LEU A 177 -12.92 -23.37 -33.14
CA LEU A 177 -12.96 -21.91 -33.40
C LEU A 177 -11.57 -21.29 -33.63
N GLY A 178 -10.51 -22.07 -33.51
CA GLY A 178 -9.12 -21.64 -33.72
C GLY A 178 -8.50 -22.08 -35.06
N GLU A 179 -9.31 -22.45 -36.05
CA GLU A 179 -8.79 -22.88 -37.35
C GLU A 179 -8.40 -21.65 -38.19
N ASN A 180 -7.11 -21.55 -38.48
CA ASN A 180 -6.43 -20.60 -39.36
C ASN A 180 -7.30 -20.10 -40.52
N ARG A 181 -8.00 -18.98 -40.32
CA ARG A 181 -8.49 -18.21 -41.46
C ARG A 181 -7.26 -17.59 -42.13
N PRO A 182 -7.01 -17.86 -43.43
CA PRO A 182 -5.94 -17.16 -44.14
C PRO A 182 -6.21 -15.67 -43.98
N HIS A 183 -5.26 -14.94 -43.40
CA HIS A 183 -5.35 -13.50 -43.23
C HIS A 183 -5.59 -12.86 -44.60
N LYS A 184 -6.88 -12.61 -44.91
CA LYS A 184 -7.32 -11.79 -46.02
C LYS A 184 -6.85 -10.40 -45.67
N LYS A 185 -5.65 -10.03 -46.15
CA LYS A 185 -5.02 -8.71 -45.98
C LYS A 185 -6.11 -7.66 -46.09
N SER A 186 -6.50 -7.13 -44.94
CA SER A 186 -7.59 -6.17 -44.85
C SER A 186 -7.17 -4.98 -45.70
N LYS A 187 -7.96 -4.63 -46.72
CA LYS A 187 -7.71 -3.44 -47.54
C LYS A 187 -8.09 -2.15 -46.81
N VAL A 188 -8.51 -2.23 -45.54
CA VAL A 188 -8.91 -1.10 -44.71
C VAL A 188 -7.82 -0.01 -44.61
N PRO A 189 -6.53 -0.30 -44.32
CA PRO A 189 -5.49 0.73 -44.32
C PRO A 189 -5.31 1.41 -45.69
N LEU A 190 -5.50 0.69 -46.80
CA LEU A 190 -5.42 1.26 -48.15
C LEU A 190 -6.61 2.19 -48.44
N ILE A 191 -7.81 1.81 -48.01
CA ILE A 191 -9.02 2.63 -48.19
C ILE A 191 -8.92 3.91 -47.34
N LEU A 192 -8.40 3.81 -46.11
CA LEU A 192 -8.18 4.98 -45.25
C LEU A 192 -7.15 5.94 -45.84
N ALA A 193 -6.03 5.43 -46.35
CA ALA A 193 -5.02 6.24 -47.02
C ALA A 193 -5.58 6.95 -48.27
N LEU A 194 -6.40 6.28 -49.07
CA LEU A 194 -7.05 6.88 -50.25
C LEU A 194 -8.06 7.97 -49.87
N LEU A 195 -8.80 7.81 -48.77
CA LEU A 195 -9.72 8.83 -48.26
C LEU A 195 -8.97 10.10 -47.81
N VAL A 196 -7.84 9.96 -47.12
CA VAL A 196 -7.01 11.10 -46.70
C VAL A 196 -6.46 11.85 -47.92
N ILE A 197 -5.97 11.13 -48.94
CA ILE A 197 -5.48 11.74 -50.19
C ILE A 197 -6.63 12.47 -50.91
N ALA A 198 -7.83 11.88 -50.97
CA ALA A 198 -9.00 12.51 -51.59
C ALA A 198 -9.40 13.82 -50.87
N LEU A 199 -9.33 13.87 -49.53
CA LEU A 199 -9.59 15.08 -48.75
C LEU A 199 -8.57 16.18 -49.01
N ILE A 200 -7.28 15.83 -49.13
CA ILE A 200 -6.21 16.80 -49.43
C ILE A 200 -6.41 17.39 -50.83
N VAL A 201 -6.72 16.55 -51.83
CA VAL A 201 -6.99 17.01 -53.20
C VAL A 201 -8.25 17.87 -53.27
N ALA A 202 -9.31 17.51 -52.54
CA ALA A 202 -10.52 18.31 -52.44
C ALA A 202 -10.26 19.67 -51.79
N GLY A 203 -9.49 19.71 -50.70
CA GLY A 203 -9.09 20.96 -50.03
C GLY A 203 -8.27 21.88 -50.94
N ALA A 204 -7.30 21.33 -51.68
CA ALA A 204 -6.52 22.07 -52.65
C ALA A 204 -7.38 22.60 -53.81
N ALA A 205 -8.32 21.80 -54.32
CA ALA A 205 -9.26 22.23 -55.36
C ALA A 205 -10.17 23.38 -54.88
N ILE A 206 -10.69 23.30 -53.65
CA ILE A 206 -11.51 24.38 -53.07
C ILE A 206 -10.70 25.68 -52.95
N ALA A 207 -9.44 25.60 -52.54
CA ALA A 207 -8.55 26.76 -52.44
C ALA A 207 -8.28 27.44 -53.79
N VAL A 208 -8.21 26.66 -54.89
CA VAL A 208 -8.01 27.20 -56.26
C VAL A 208 -9.31 27.77 -56.85
N TYR A 209 -10.45 27.10 -56.65
CA TYR A 209 -11.72 27.49 -57.28
C TYR A 209 -12.48 28.59 -56.52
N ARG A 210 -12.17 28.82 -55.24
CA ARG A 210 -12.77 29.90 -54.43
C ARG A 210 -11.73 30.62 -53.57
N PRO A 211 -10.85 31.43 -54.18
CA PRO A 211 -9.80 32.17 -53.44
C PRO A 211 -10.35 33.14 -52.37
N GLY A 212 -11.64 33.49 -52.40
CA GLY A 212 -12.28 34.39 -51.43
C GLY A 212 -12.74 33.76 -50.11
N LEU A 213 -12.67 32.42 -49.93
CA LEU A 213 -13.10 31.76 -48.69
C LEU A 213 -12.02 31.73 -47.59
N ILE A 214 -10.75 31.97 -47.94
CA ILE A 214 -9.63 32.00 -46.98
C ILE A 214 -9.36 33.44 -46.47
N SER A 215 -9.94 34.46 -47.11
CA SER A 215 -9.79 35.88 -46.75
C SER A 215 -10.66 36.32 -45.54
N GLY A 216 -11.40 35.41 -44.93
CA GLY A 216 -12.29 35.68 -43.79
C GLY A 216 -11.71 35.33 -42.41
N LEU A 217 -10.45 34.88 -42.32
CA LEU A 217 -9.78 34.76 -41.03
C LEU A 217 -9.44 36.18 -40.54
N PRO A 218 -10.00 36.64 -39.40
CA PRO A 218 -9.77 37.98 -38.91
C PRO A 218 -8.29 38.16 -38.60
N PHE A 219 -7.63 38.97 -39.43
CA PHE A 219 -6.32 39.53 -39.16
C PHE A 219 -6.49 40.49 -37.97
N ILE A 220 -6.12 40.04 -36.76
CA ILE A 220 -6.09 40.86 -35.55
C ILE A 220 -4.99 41.90 -35.74
N GLY A 221 -5.35 43.04 -36.33
CA GLY A 221 -4.46 44.17 -36.60
C GLY A 221 -5.18 45.48 -36.29
N GLN A 222 -5.84 45.55 -35.14
CA GLN A 222 -6.47 46.78 -34.67
C GLN A 222 -5.56 47.39 -33.60
N ALA A 223 -4.89 48.48 -33.95
CA ALA A 223 -4.11 49.29 -33.01
C ALA A 223 -5.09 49.91 -32.00
N THR A 224 -5.14 49.29 -30.82
CA THR A 224 -5.90 49.78 -29.66
C THR A 224 -5.22 51.05 -29.14
N PRO A 225 -5.96 52.15 -28.89
CA PRO A 225 -5.40 53.36 -28.31
C PRO A 225 -4.78 53.06 -26.94
N THR A 226 -3.56 53.52 -26.71
CA THR A 226 -2.86 53.42 -25.43
C THR A 226 -3.70 54.11 -24.34
N PRO A 227 -4.20 53.37 -23.33
CA PRO A 227 -4.96 53.98 -22.24
C PRO A 227 -4.06 54.87 -21.39
N THR A 228 -4.58 56.05 -21.04
CA THR A 228 -4.02 56.94 -20.02
C THR A 228 -3.90 56.18 -18.70
N PRO A 229 -2.76 56.28 -17.97
CA PRO A 229 -2.61 55.59 -16.70
C PRO A 229 -3.66 56.11 -15.70
N GLU A 230 -4.58 55.22 -15.34
CA GLU A 230 -5.53 55.41 -14.26
C GLU A 230 -4.77 55.43 -12.92
N PRO A 231 -5.13 56.30 -11.96
CA PRO A 231 -4.45 56.36 -10.67
C PRO A 231 -4.47 55.00 -9.99
N THR A 232 -3.28 54.46 -9.74
CA THR A 232 -3.07 53.19 -9.06
C THR A 232 -3.67 53.27 -7.66
N VAL A 233 -4.83 52.62 -7.49
CA VAL A 233 -5.46 52.46 -6.18
C VAL A 233 -4.51 51.63 -5.33
N THR A 234 -4.02 52.20 -4.24
CA THR A 234 -3.17 51.49 -3.29
C THR A 234 -3.98 50.28 -2.77
N PRO A 235 -3.49 49.03 -2.94
CA PRO A 235 -4.23 47.87 -2.48
C PRO A 235 -4.42 47.99 -0.98
N THR A 236 -5.69 47.96 -0.56
CA THR A 236 -6.04 47.79 0.84
C THR A 236 -5.47 46.43 1.26
N PRO A 237 -4.72 46.34 2.38
CA PRO A 237 -4.15 45.08 2.82
C PRO A 237 -5.28 44.05 2.96
N GLU A 238 -5.19 42.99 2.16
CA GLU A 238 -6.10 41.85 2.24
C GLU A 238 -5.99 41.26 3.65
N PRO A 239 -7.11 40.99 4.34
CA PRO A 239 -7.07 40.40 5.67
C PRO A 239 -6.29 39.10 5.59
N THR A 240 -5.17 39.05 6.31
CA THR A 240 -4.32 37.86 6.43
C THR A 240 -5.19 36.72 6.94
N VAL A 241 -5.52 35.78 6.06
CA VAL A 241 -6.28 34.59 6.42
C VAL A 241 -5.41 33.85 7.43
N THR A 242 -5.85 33.80 8.68
CA THR A 242 -5.17 33.00 9.69
C THR A 242 -5.20 31.56 9.19
N PRO A 243 -4.03 30.89 9.04
CA PRO A 243 -4.01 29.51 8.58
C PRO A 243 -4.91 28.71 9.52
N THR A 244 -5.94 28.10 8.93
CA THR A 244 -6.76 27.15 9.68
C THR A 244 -5.80 26.05 10.16
N PRO A 245 -5.76 25.73 11.46
CA PRO A 245 -4.84 24.72 11.97
C PRO A 245 -5.03 23.44 11.16
N THR A 246 -3.94 22.98 10.54
CA THR A 246 -3.90 21.69 9.86
C THR A 246 -4.37 20.64 10.87
N PRO A 247 -5.39 19.83 10.54
CA PRO A 247 -5.88 18.82 11.47
C PRO A 247 -4.71 17.94 11.90
N SER A 248 -4.50 17.81 13.21
CA SER A 248 -3.51 16.91 13.77
C SER A 248 -3.82 15.49 13.28
N PRO A 249 -2.82 14.73 12.80
CA PRO A 249 -3.05 13.37 12.33
C PRO A 249 -3.70 12.58 13.45
N THR A 250 -4.92 12.09 13.19
CA THR A 250 -5.63 11.25 14.15
C THR A 250 -4.80 9.98 14.32
N THR A 251 -4.19 9.80 15.49
CA THR A 251 -3.44 8.59 15.81
C THR A 251 -4.41 7.42 15.79
N LEU A 252 -4.29 6.56 14.78
CA LEU A 252 -5.12 5.37 14.69
C LEU A 252 -4.81 4.47 15.90
N PRO A 253 -5.81 4.08 16.71
CA PRO A 253 -5.59 3.16 17.82
C PRO A 253 -4.98 1.86 17.29
N GLY A 254 -3.79 1.49 17.78
CA GLY A 254 -3.05 0.30 17.32
C GLY A 254 -1.98 0.53 16.24
N GLY A 255 -1.65 1.80 15.91
CA GLY A 255 -0.64 2.14 14.91
C GLY A 255 0.75 1.51 15.12
N GLY A 256 1.24 1.43 16.36
CA GLY A 256 2.60 0.91 16.63
C GLY A 256 2.80 -0.57 16.24
N ASP A 257 1.76 -1.39 16.39
CA ASP A 257 1.84 -2.82 16.11
C ASP A 257 1.71 -3.10 14.60
N ILE A 258 0.92 -2.31 13.87
CA ILE A 258 0.77 -2.51 12.43
C ILE A 258 2.02 -2.16 11.64
N TYR A 259 2.71 -1.07 11.99
CA TYR A 259 3.97 -0.75 11.32
C TYR A 259 4.99 -1.88 11.47
N ARG A 260 5.06 -2.51 12.66
CA ARG A 260 5.94 -3.67 12.88
C ARG A 260 5.56 -4.86 12.00
N ASN A 261 4.27 -5.16 11.87
CA ASN A 261 3.80 -6.24 11.01
C ASN A 261 4.02 -5.94 9.52
N LEU A 262 3.81 -4.70 9.06
CA LEU A 262 4.08 -4.33 7.66
C LEU A 262 5.56 -4.44 7.31
N LEU A 263 6.45 -4.13 8.26
CA LEU A 263 7.90 -4.29 8.07
C LEU A 263 8.33 -5.76 7.92
N THR A 264 7.58 -6.74 8.46
CA THR A 264 7.86 -8.17 8.21
C THR A 264 7.32 -8.64 6.86
N ILE A 265 6.30 -7.97 6.32
CA ILE A 265 5.65 -8.30 5.05
C ILE A 265 6.49 -7.87 3.85
N ALA A 266 7.03 -6.65 3.84
CA ALA A 266 7.79 -6.12 2.70
C ALA A 266 8.89 -7.06 2.18
N PRO A 267 9.82 -7.57 3.02
CA PRO A 267 10.87 -8.49 2.55
C PRO A 267 10.36 -9.89 2.17
N ALA A 268 9.13 -10.24 2.56
CA ALA A 268 8.52 -11.51 2.18
C ALA A 268 7.91 -11.48 0.77
N ILE A 269 7.65 -10.28 0.22
CA ILE A 269 7.28 -10.13 -1.19
C ILE A 269 8.55 -10.31 -2.02
N ASN A 270 8.64 -11.44 -2.73
CA ASN A 270 9.84 -11.80 -3.47
C ASN A 270 9.51 -12.48 -4.80
N ALA A 271 9.46 -11.67 -5.85
CA ALA A 271 9.25 -12.13 -7.22
C ALA A 271 10.34 -13.07 -7.76
N SER A 272 11.54 -13.03 -7.19
CA SER A 272 12.68 -13.84 -7.62
C SER A 272 12.78 -15.18 -6.90
N ASP A 273 11.85 -15.48 -5.97
CA ASP A 273 11.83 -16.76 -5.28
C ASP A 273 11.66 -17.92 -6.28
N PRO A 274 12.47 -19.00 -6.20
CA PRO A 274 12.37 -20.14 -7.11
C PRO A 274 11.00 -20.80 -7.15
N ALA A 275 10.28 -20.87 -6.02
CA ALA A 275 8.94 -21.44 -5.97
C ALA A 275 7.93 -20.55 -6.70
N VAL A 276 8.05 -19.22 -6.54
CA VAL A 276 7.21 -18.23 -7.25
C VAL A 276 7.45 -18.31 -8.76
N THR A 277 8.70 -18.19 -9.20
CA THR A 277 9.05 -18.24 -10.64
C THR A 277 8.67 -19.57 -11.28
N GLY A 278 8.88 -20.69 -10.58
CA GLY A 278 8.42 -22.01 -11.02
C GLY A 278 6.90 -22.12 -11.11
N TYR A 279 6.17 -21.51 -10.17
CA TYR A 279 4.70 -21.48 -10.23
C TYR A 279 4.21 -20.62 -11.40
N VAL A 280 4.78 -19.43 -11.61
CA VAL A 280 4.45 -18.55 -12.74
C VAL A 280 4.60 -19.30 -14.06
N ALA A 281 5.77 -19.89 -14.30
CA ALA A 281 6.07 -20.61 -15.53
C ALA A 281 5.07 -21.74 -15.87
N ASN A 282 4.42 -22.32 -14.86
CA ASN A 282 3.46 -23.41 -15.02
C ASN A 282 2.00 -22.93 -15.16
N ASN A 283 1.67 -21.72 -14.69
CA ASN A 283 0.28 -21.29 -14.53
C ASN A 283 -0.06 -20.00 -15.32
N SER A 284 0.90 -19.24 -15.86
CA SER A 284 0.64 -18.08 -16.71
C SER A 284 0.84 -18.40 -18.20
N ASN A 285 -0.20 -18.93 -18.85
CA ASN A 285 -0.09 -19.44 -20.23
C ASN A 285 -0.56 -18.48 -21.33
N GLN A 286 -0.96 -17.26 -20.99
CA GLN A 286 -1.39 -16.29 -22.00
C GLN A 286 -0.22 -15.55 -22.66
N THR A 287 0.34 -16.21 -23.69
CA THR A 287 1.15 -15.53 -24.71
C THR A 287 0.24 -14.93 -25.77
N GLY A 288 0.36 -13.63 -26.04
CA GLY A 288 -0.26 -12.99 -27.20
C GLY A 288 -1.66 -12.38 -27.04
N THR A 289 -2.17 -12.20 -25.82
CA THR A 289 -3.38 -11.39 -25.62
C THR A 289 -3.04 -9.89 -25.62
N SER A 290 -3.98 -9.06 -26.09
CA SER A 290 -3.82 -7.60 -26.11
C SER A 290 -3.70 -6.98 -24.71
N TYR A 291 -4.09 -7.71 -23.67
CA TYR A 291 -4.12 -7.26 -22.28
C TYR A 291 -2.83 -7.62 -21.51
N GLY A 292 -1.85 -8.25 -22.16
CA GLY A 292 -0.48 -8.38 -21.69
C GLY A 292 -0.34 -8.98 -20.28
N GLN A 293 0.32 -8.25 -19.38
CA GLN A 293 0.64 -8.71 -18.03
C GLN A 293 -0.60 -8.90 -17.15
N LEU A 294 -1.62 -8.05 -17.28
CA LEU A 294 -2.87 -8.16 -16.52
C LEU A 294 -3.53 -9.52 -16.75
N ALA A 295 -3.52 -10.00 -18.00
CA ALA A 295 -4.12 -11.28 -18.32
C ALA A 295 -3.40 -12.47 -17.68
N LYS A 296 -2.08 -12.40 -17.62
CA LYS A 296 -1.25 -13.41 -16.96
C LYS A 296 -1.44 -13.41 -15.45
N VAL A 297 -1.51 -12.24 -14.82
CA VAL A 297 -1.80 -12.15 -13.37
C VAL A 297 -3.19 -12.68 -13.06
N CYS A 298 -4.17 -12.48 -13.94
CA CYS A 298 -5.49 -13.11 -13.82
C CYS A 298 -5.44 -14.64 -13.93
N ASP A 299 -4.59 -15.21 -14.81
CA ASP A 299 -4.38 -16.67 -14.85
C ASP A 299 -3.82 -17.19 -13.51
N LEU A 300 -2.86 -16.46 -12.93
CA LEU A 300 -2.27 -16.81 -11.62
C LEU A 300 -3.30 -16.68 -10.49
N PHE A 301 -4.09 -15.62 -10.49
CA PHE A 301 -5.20 -15.43 -9.55
C PHE A 301 -6.19 -16.61 -9.61
N ASP A 302 -6.62 -17.01 -10.80
CA ASP A 302 -7.54 -18.15 -10.97
C ASP A 302 -6.90 -19.45 -10.46
N ALA A 303 -5.62 -19.67 -10.77
CA ALA A 303 -4.88 -20.86 -10.39
C ALA A 303 -4.67 -20.98 -8.88
N VAL A 304 -4.44 -19.86 -8.19
CA VAL A 304 -4.31 -19.80 -6.73
C VAL A 304 -5.68 -19.94 -6.08
N ASN A 305 -6.68 -19.13 -6.44
CA ASN A 305 -7.98 -19.10 -5.76
C ASN A 305 -8.76 -20.41 -5.87
N LYS A 306 -8.55 -21.17 -6.95
CA LYS A 306 -9.12 -22.50 -7.10
C LYS A 306 -8.60 -23.52 -6.08
N ARG A 307 -7.39 -23.30 -5.53
CA ARG A 307 -6.69 -24.24 -4.66
C ARG A 307 -6.49 -23.73 -3.24
N TRP A 308 -6.53 -22.42 -3.05
CA TRP A 308 -6.17 -21.80 -1.78
C TRP A 308 -7.13 -22.21 -0.67
N SER A 309 -6.59 -22.74 0.42
CA SER A 309 -7.33 -23.06 1.63
C SER A 309 -6.95 -22.08 2.74
N LEU A 310 -7.92 -21.29 3.20
CA LEU A 310 -7.70 -20.35 4.29
C LEU A 310 -7.47 -21.10 5.60
N VAL A 311 -6.34 -20.82 6.24
CA VAL A 311 -6.02 -21.30 7.59
C VAL A 311 -6.11 -20.13 8.54
N ASN A 312 -6.88 -20.30 9.62
CA ASN A 312 -6.95 -19.31 10.69
C ASN A 312 -5.62 -19.33 11.46
N GLY A 313 -4.74 -18.39 11.15
CA GLY A 313 -3.49 -18.15 11.87
C GLY A 313 -3.56 -16.82 12.61
N ASN A 314 -3.04 -16.81 13.84
CA ASN A 314 -2.70 -15.56 14.55
C ASN A 314 -1.26 -15.14 14.19
N ASP A 315 -0.87 -15.35 12.94
CA ASP A 315 0.52 -15.23 12.54
C ASP A 315 0.92 -13.76 12.52
N THR A 316 2.03 -13.46 13.21
CA THR A 316 2.63 -12.13 13.25
C THR A 316 3.57 -11.89 12.07
N ALA A 317 3.80 -12.91 11.23
CA ALA A 317 4.65 -12.86 10.07
C ALA A 317 4.15 -13.86 9.01
N PRO A 318 4.38 -13.57 7.72
CA PRO A 318 4.02 -14.49 6.65
C PRO A 318 4.91 -15.74 6.67
N GLN A 319 4.35 -16.88 6.28
CA GLN A 319 5.10 -18.10 6.01
C GLN A 319 5.98 -17.96 4.75
N SER A 320 6.90 -18.91 4.55
CA SER A 320 7.75 -18.89 3.36
C SER A 320 6.94 -19.11 2.07
N LEU A 321 7.35 -18.44 0.99
CA LEU A 321 6.73 -18.59 -0.34
C LEU A 321 6.76 -20.04 -0.83
N ASN A 322 7.84 -20.78 -0.58
CA ASN A 322 7.92 -22.20 -0.90
C ASN A 322 6.78 -23.00 -0.24
N LYS A 323 6.52 -22.76 1.06
CA LYS A 323 5.42 -23.42 1.75
C LYS A 323 4.07 -23.00 1.17
N SER A 324 3.82 -21.71 0.98
CA SER A 324 2.58 -21.21 0.36
C SER A 324 2.32 -21.83 -1.02
N VAL A 325 3.35 -21.97 -1.85
CA VAL A 325 3.25 -22.58 -3.19
C VAL A 325 2.99 -24.09 -3.11
N GLU A 326 3.67 -24.80 -2.21
CA GLU A 326 3.54 -26.26 -2.06
C GLU A 326 2.17 -26.66 -1.48
N THR A 327 1.68 -25.94 -0.48
CA THR A 327 0.46 -26.32 0.26
C THR A 327 -0.79 -25.68 -0.31
N MET A 328 -0.68 -24.52 -0.99
CA MET A 328 -1.81 -23.67 -1.34
C MET A 328 -2.70 -23.42 -0.11
N GLU A 329 -2.10 -23.21 1.06
CA GLU A 329 -2.83 -22.98 2.31
C GLU A 329 -2.13 -21.88 3.11
N GLY A 330 -2.89 -21.10 3.88
CA GLY A 330 -2.33 -20.07 4.76
C GLY A 330 -3.36 -19.03 5.17
N SER A 331 -2.91 -18.05 5.95
CA SER A 331 -3.70 -16.88 6.33
C SER A 331 -3.93 -15.93 5.16
N MET A 332 -4.75 -14.89 5.37
CA MET A 332 -4.90 -13.80 4.38
C MET A 332 -3.59 -13.05 4.14
N MET A 333 -2.69 -13.00 5.13
CA MET A 333 -1.35 -12.40 4.98
C MET A 333 -0.49 -13.25 4.02
N ASP A 334 -0.47 -14.56 4.20
CA ASP A 334 0.27 -15.50 3.35
C ASP A 334 -0.23 -15.48 1.90
N TYR A 335 -1.55 -15.44 1.74
CA TYR A 335 -2.20 -15.30 0.45
C TYR A 335 -1.78 -13.99 -0.24
N SER A 336 -1.83 -12.88 0.50
CA SER A 336 -1.49 -11.55 -0.03
C SER A 336 -0.01 -11.48 -0.45
N VAL A 337 0.89 -12.04 0.35
CA VAL A 337 2.33 -12.13 0.03
C VAL A 337 2.59 -12.98 -1.21
N LEU A 338 1.94 -14.13 -1.32
CA LEU A 338 2.07 -14.97 -2.51
C LEU A 338 1.55 -14.25 -3.76
N MET A 339 0.35 -13.68 -3.71
CA MET A 339 -0.26 -13.00 -4.86
C MET A 339 0.53 -11.77 -5.30
N ALA A 340 1.04 -10.97 -4.37
CA ALA A 340 1.90 -9.82 -4.70
C ALA A 340 3.20 -10.28 -5.37
N SER A 341 3.84 -11.33 -4.85
CA SER A 341 5.07 -11.89 -5.42
C SER A 341 4.86 -12.46 -6.82
N LEU A 342 3.73 -13.15 -7.05
CA LEU A 342 3.33 -13.67 -8.36
C LEU A 342 3.08 -12.55 -9.38
N ALA A 343 2.43 -11.47 -8.97
CA ALA A 343 2.18 -10.32 -9.83
C ALA A 343 3.48 -9.59 -10.22
N GLU A 344 4.38 -9.36 -9.25
CA GLU A 344 5.69 -8.77 -9.52
C GLU A 344 6.57 -9.66 -10.41
N ALA A 345 6.46 -10.98 -10.28
CA ALA A 345 7.17 -11.93 -11.15
C ALA A 345 6.70 -11.87 -12.63
N GLU A 346 5.46 -11.44 -12.87
CA GLU A 346 4.96 -11.10 -14.22
C GLU A 346 5.25 -9.64 -14.64
N GLY A 347 5.95 -8.89 -13.79
CA GLY A 347 6.39 -7.53 -14.03
C GLY A 347 5.32 -6.45 -13.80
N MET A 348 4.29 -6.74 -12.99
CA MET A 348 3.33 -5.73 -12.55
C MET A 348 3.71 -5.20 -11.16
N ASP A 349 3.56 -3.88 -10.95
CA ASP A 349 3.70 -3.31 -9.61
C ASP A 349 2.58 -3.89 -8.72
N ALA A 350 2.96 -4.42 -7.56
CA ALA A 350 2.02 -4.95 -6.58
C ALA A 350 2.26 -4.35 -5.20
N ARG A 351 1.24 -4.43 -4.36
CA ARG A 351 1.30 -4.04 -2.94
C ARG A 351 0.32 -4.87 -2.13
N ILE A 352 0.45 -4.78 -0.81
CA ILE A 352 -0.48 -5.38 0.14
C ILE A 352 -1.14 -4.25 0.91
N VAL A 353 -2.47 -4.25 0.93
CA VAL A 353 -3.30 -3.37 1.73
C VAL A 353 -3.63 -4.08 3.04
N ALA A 354 -3.27 -3.49 4.17
CA ALA A 354 -3.67 -3.92 5.50
C ALA A 354 -4.78 -2.99 6.02
N VAL A 355 -5.97 -3.52 6.17
CA VAL A 355 -7.16 -2.80 6.64
C VAL A 355 -7.42 -3.16 8.10
N TYR A 356 -7.52 -2.17 8.98
CA TYR A 356 -7.96 -2.42 10.34
C TYR A 356 -9.47 -2.66 10.39
N ASN A 357 -9.87 -3.84 10.87
CA ASN A 357 -11.28 -4.15 11.11
C ASN A 357 -11.60 -4.01 12.60
N GLU A 358 -12.28 -2.92 12.97
CA GLU A 358 -12.68 -2.64 14.36
C GLU A 358 -13.47 -3.80 14.97
N GLY A 359 -14.36 -4.42 14.19
CA GLY A 359 -15.21 -5.53 14.63
C GLY A 359 -14.44 -6.82 14.94
N MET A 360 -13.30 -7.04 14.29
CA MET A 360 -12.44 -8.20 14.52
C MET A 360 -11.24 -7.89 15.42
N SER A 361 -11.00 -6.62 15.75
CA SER A 361 -9.80 -6.16 16.46
C SER A 361 -8.51 -6.67 15.82
N SER A 362 -8.51 -6.82 14.48
CA SER A 362 -7.41 -7.40 13.71
C SER A 362 -7.32 -6.76 12.33
N TYR A 363 -6.16 -6.92 11.71
CA TYR A 363 -5.94 -6.46 10.33
C TYR A 363 -6.32 -7.55 9.34
N VAL A 364 -6.95 -7.14 8.24
CA VAL A 364 -7.19 -7.98 7.08
C VAL A 364 -6.28 -7.52 5.94
N TYR A 365 -5.65 -8.47 5.27
CA TYR A 365 -4.66 -8.21 4.24
C TYR A 365 -5.24 -8.55 2.87
N TYR A 366 -5.01 -7.69 1.88
CA TYR A 366 -5.41 -7.90 0.50
C TYR A 366 -4.27 -7.54 -0.44
N PRO A 367 -3.98 -8.38 -1.44
CA PRO A 367 -3.05 -8.01 -2.49
C PRO A 367 -3.73 -7.07 -3.49
N GLU A 368 -3.01 -6.05 -3.93
CA GLU A 368 -3.40 -5.16 -5.02
C GLU A 368 -2.33 -5.15 -6.11
N ILE A 369 -2.77 -5.00 -7.36
CA ILE A 369 -1.89 -4.79 -8.51
C ILE A 369 -2.22 -3.47 -9.18
N LYS A 370 -1.20 -2.78 -9.66
CA LYS A 370 -1.37 -1.57 -10.46
C LYS A 370 -1.81 -1.95 -11.86
N VAL A 371 -3.02 -1.57 -12.24
CA VAL A 371 -3.60 -1.94 -13.53
C VAL A 371 -3.46 -0.87 -14.60
N ALA A 372 -3.39 0.40 -14.19
CA ALA A 372 -3.30 1.50 -15.14
C ALA A 372 -2.71 2.77 -14.50
N PRO A 373 -1.90 3.54 -15.25
CA PRO A 373 -1.38 4.83 -14.80
C PRO A 373 -2.33 6.02 -15.10
N ASN A 374 -3.46 5.78 -15.75
CA ASN A 374 -4.47 6.78 -16.11
C ASN A 374 -5.85 6.14 -16.34
N ASP A 375 -6.89 6.97 -16.45
CA ASP A 375 -8.28 6.53 -16.59
C ASP A 375 -8.57 5.77 -17.90
N SER A 376 -7.87 6.09 -19.00
CA SER A 376 -8.10 5.42 -20.29
C SER A 376 -7.66 3.97 -20.23
N ASP A 377 -6.44 3.73 -19.77
CA ASP A 377 -5.88 2.39 -19.61
C ASP A 377 -6.67 1.59 -18.56
N TYR A 378 -7.21 2.28 -17.54
CA TYR A 378 -8.06 1.65 -16.53
C TYR A 378 -9.38 1.16 -17.12
N ASN A 379 -10.03 1.95 -17.98
CA ASN A 379 -11.26 1.53 -18.66
C ASN A 379 -11.03 0.30 -19.55
N ASP A 380 -9.89 0.21 -20.24
CA ASP A 380 -9.52 -0.98 -21.03
C ASP A 380 -9.33 -2.22 -20.13
N ALA A 381 -8.67 -2.05 -18.98
CA ALA A 381 -8.55 -3.10 -17.98
C ALA A 381 -9.92 -3.56 -17.45
N LEU A 382 -10.84 -2.62 -17.17
CA LEU A 382 -12.20 -2.95 -16.76
C LEU A 382 -12.95 -3.75 -17.84
N VAL A 383 -12.88 -3.35 -19.11
CA VAL A 383 -13.50 -4.11 -20.22
C VAL A 383 -13.03 -5.56 -20.24
N TYR A 384 -11.72 -5.79 -20.07
CA TYR A 384 -11.15 -7.12 -19.97
C TYR A 384 -11.69 -7.92 -18.78
N LEU A 385 -11.68 -7.33 -17.58
CA LEU A 385 -12.11 -7.99 -16.35
C LEU A 385 -13.59 -8.37 -16.41
N LYS A 386 -14.45 -7.46 -16.90
CA LYS A 386 -15.89 -7.72 -17.08
C LYS A 386 -16.11 -8.90 -18.03
N ALA A 387 -15.37 -8.95 -19.14
CA ALA A 387 -15.48 -10.02 -20.11
C ALA A 387 -14.96 -11.38 -19.61
N ARG A 388 -13.88 -11.38 -18.81
CA ARG A 388 -13.28 -12.61 -18.29
C ARG A 388 -14.06 -13.21 -17.13
N TYR A 389 -14.55 -12.37 -16.22
CA TYR A 389 -15.12 -12.80 -14.93
C TYR A 389 -16.64 -12.66 -14.84
N ASP A 390 -17.30 -12.15 -15.88
CA ASP A 390 -18.75 -11.88 -15.89
C ASP A 390 -19.18 -10.97 -14.71
N ILE A 391 -18.36 -9.96 -14.42
CA ILE A 391 -18.62 -8.97 -13.37
C ILE A 391 -19.06 -7.64 -13.98
N GLU A 392 -20.01 -6.95 -13.34
CA GLU A 392 -20.52 -5.69 -13.87
C GLU A 392 -19.60 -4.51 -13.51
N ASN A 393 -19.12 -4.48 -12.26
CA ASN A 393 -18.35 -3.37 -11.69
C ASN A 393 -17.17 -3.90 -10.86
N PRO A 394 -16.04 -4.24 -11.48
CA PRO A 394 -14.82 -4.56 -10.74
C PRO A 394 -14.44 -3.36 -9.88
N TYR A 395 -14.29 -3.55 -8.58
CA TYR A 395 -13.78 -2.50 -7.70
C TYR A 395 -12.29 -2.29 -7.95
N GLY A 396 -11.91 -1.04 -8.19
CA GLY A 396 -10.52 -0.62 -8.13
C GLY A 396 -10.38 0.61 -7.25
N HIS A 397 -9.16 0.83 -6.80
CA HIS A 397 -8.79 1.94 -5.95
C HIS A 397 -7.86 2.88 -6.71
N ALA A 398 -8.03 4.20 -6.55
CA ALA A 398 -7.25 5.21 -7.27
C ALA A 398 -6.40 6.03 -6.29
N ASP A 399 -5.06 5.95 -6.44
CA ASP A 399 -4.11 6.81 -5.75
C ASP A 399 -3.71 7.96 -6.66
N GLY A 400 -4.48 9.04 -6.59
CA GLY A 400 -4.35 10.14 -7.54
C GLY A 400 -4.72 9.69 -8.95
N ILE A 401 -3.72 9.51 -9.82
CA ILE A 401 -3.92 9.07 -11.21
C ILE A 401 -3.68 7.57 -11.43
N VAL A 402 -3.12 6.88 -10.44
CA VAL A 402 -2.74 5.48 -10.55
C VAL A 402 -3.90 4.61 -10.06
N HIS A 403 -4.30 3.64 -10.89
CA HIS A 403 -5.38 2.72 -10.60
C HIS A 403 -4.86 1.34 -10.19
N TRP A 404 -5.42 0.85 -9.09
CA TRP A 404 -5.12 -0.43 -8.47
C TRP A 404 -6.33 -1.34 -8.50
N LEU A 405 -6.09 -2.64 -8.62
CA LEU A 405 -7.11 -3.69 -8.59
C LEU A 405 -6.85 -4.61 -7.42
N SER A 406 -7.86 -4.79 -6.56
CA SER A 406 -7.81 -5.77 -5.49
C SER A 406 -7.87 -7.20 -6.04
N LEU A 407 -6.97 -8.04 -5.59
CA LEU A 407 -6.95 -9.48 -5.84
C LEU A 407 -7.40 -10.25 -4.59
N SER A 408 -8.45 -9.78 -3.91
CA SER A 408 -9.02 -10.45 -2.74
C SER A 408 -9.34 -11.93 -3.01
N LEU A 409 -9.19 -12.79 -1.99
CA LEU A 409 -9.56 -14.21 -2.04
C LEU A 409 -11.08 -14.35 -2.25
N ASN A 410 -11.50 -14.33 -3.51
CA ASN A 410 -12.87 -14.41 -3.99
C ASN A 410 -12.87 -15.07 -5.38
N ASN A 411 -14.05 -15.39 -5.91
CA ASN A 411 -14.13 -15.99 -7.26
C ASN A 411 -13.73 -15.02 -8.39
N THR A 412 -13.66 -13.72 -8.10
CA THR A 412 -13.37 -12.68 -9.10
C THR A 412 -12.48 -11.59 -8.50
N PRO A 413 -11.57 -11.00 -9.28
CA PRO A 413 -10.81 -9.84 -8.85
C PRO A 413 -11.71 -8.59 -8.76
N GLY A 414 -11.22 -7.56 -8.09
CA GLY A 414 -11.94 -6.31 -7.86
C GLY A 414 -13.05 -6.45 -6.82
N GLY A 415 -12.80 -7.22 -5.75
CA GLY A 415 -13.66 -7.20 -4.56
C GLY A 415 -13.57 -5.85 -3.85
N TYR A 416 -14.70 -5.38 -3.30
CA TYR A 416 -14.70 -4.16 -2.48
C TYR A 416 -13.85 -4.37 -1.23
N VAL A 417 -12.96 -3.42 -0.97
CA VAL A 417 -12.15 -3.34 0.24
C VAL A 417 -12.45 -2.00 0.90
N ASP A 418 -12.90 -2.03 2.16
CA ASP A 418 -13.09 -0.80 2.93
C ASP A 418 -11.71 -0.26 3.32
N THR A 419 -11.26 0.79 2.62
CA THR A 419 -9.92 1.36 2.83
C THR A 419 -9.89 2.48 3.86
N LYS A 420 -10.98 2.73 4.60
CA LYS A 420 -11.07 3.88 5.51
C LYS A 420 -9.94 3.97 6.55
N PHE A 421 -9.37 2.83 6.93
CA PHE A 421 -8.22 2.71 7.82
C PHE A 421 -7.21 1.71 7.26
N ALA A 422 -6.65 2.04 6.10
CA ALA A 422 -5.75 1.16 5.37
C ALA A 422 -4.31 1.69 5.35
N TYR A 423 -3.37 0.75 5.44
CA TYR A 423 -1.97 0.96 5.15
C TYR A 423 -1.57 0.07 3.98
N THR A 424 -0.73 0.58 3.09
CA THR A 424 -0.14 -0.22 2.02
C THR A 424 1.33 -0.49 2.29
N VAL A 425 1.82 -1.65 1.86
CA VAL A 425 3.25 -1.97 1.82
C VAL A 425 3.58 -2.68 0.51
N ASN A 426 4.73 -2.37 -0.09
CA ASN A 426 5.25 -3.05 -1.28
C ASN A 426 6.61 -3.71 -1.03
N SER A 427 7.16 -4.40 -2.04
CA SER A 427 8.47 -5.07 -1.98
C SER A 427 9.63 -4.11 -1.68
N LYS A 428 9.46 -2.81 -1.92
CA LYS A 428 10.44 -1.75 -1.62
C LYS A 428 10.33 -1.21 -0.20
N SER A 429 9.46 -1.79 0.63
CA SER A 429 9.18 -1.35 2.00
C SER A 429 8.59 0.07 2.08
N GLU A 430 8.00 0.56 0.99
CA GLU A 430 7.27 1.83 1.00
C GLU A 430 5.94 1.62 1.73
N ILE A 431 5.77 2.27 2.89
CA ILE A 431 4.54 2.23 3.67
C ILE A 431 3.78 3.54 3.46
N THR A 432 2.51 3.46 3.06
CA THR A 432 1.65 4.63 2.80
C THR A 432 0.31 4.44 3.49
N GLY A 433 -0.21 5.49 4.12
CA GLY A 433 -1.60 5.51 4.58
C GLY A 433 -2.51 5.84 3.40
N VAL A 434 -3.58 5.06 3.23
CA VAL A 434 -4.55 5.18 2.13
C VAL A 434 -5.82 5.86 2.59
#